data_AF-A0A8S0QGJ1-F1
#
_entry.id   AF-A0A8S0QGJ1-F1
#
_cell.length_a   1.000
_cell.length_b   1.000
_cell.length_c   1.000
_cell.angle_alpha   90.00
_cell.angle_beta   90.00
_cell.angle_gamma   90.00
#
_symmetry.space_group_name_H-M   'P 1'
#
loop_
_entity.id
_entity.type
_entity.pdbx_description
1 polymer ?
#
loop_
_entity_poly.entity_id
_entity_poly.type
_entity_poly.pdbx_seq_one_letter_code
_entity_poly.pdbx_strand_id
1 'polypeptide(L)'
;MEFQCKTSEVVAIKLDEYSEADECVSSCGVNRKSVGISSDALLDSQFTAKLCSPQCYQNCPNIVDLYYNLALGEGAFLSDLCKSQRTYSRRSMARIQSSGAALGPISTAGGPMSAAAPSPSSPVDFAPDPM
;
A
#
# COMPACT_ATOMS: atom_id res chain seq x y z
N MET A 1 -45.58 17.77 10.36
CA MET A 1 -44.99 17.14 11.56
C MET A 1 -43.53 17.54 11.60
N GLU A 2 -43.10 18.18 12.67
CA GLU A 2 -41.74 18.65 12.86
C GLU A 2 -41.04 17.67 13.80
N PHE A 3 -40.00 17.00 13.33
CA PHE A 3 -39.18 16.14 14.17
C PHE A 3 -38.08 16.99 14.80
N GLN A 4 -38.07 17.09 16.13
CA GLN A 4 -36.99 17.74 16.86
C GLN A 4 -36.01 16.69 17.38
N CYS A 5 -34.74 16.84 17.03
CA CYS A 5 -33.67 16.10 17.67
C CYS A 5 -33.51 16.59 19.11
N LYS A 6 -33.62 15.67 20.08
CA LYS A 6 -33.29 15.92 21.48
C LYS A 6 -31.92 15.30 21.75
N THR A 7 -30.98 16.08 22.28
CA THR A 7 -29.72 15.55 22.79
C THR A 7 -29.99 14.78 24.09
N SER A 8 -29.43 13.58 24.22
CA SER A 8 -29.41 12.84 25.47
C SER A 8 -28.42 13.48 26.45
N GLU A 9 -28.62 13.27 27.75
CA GLU A 9 -27.72 13.71 28.83
C GLU A 9 -26.45 12.84 28.89
N VAL A 10 -25.88 12.52 27.74
CA VAL A 10 -24.64 11.75 27.65
C VAL A 10 -23.53 12.74 27.34
N VAL A 11 -22.69 13.00 28.34
CA VAL A 11 -21.48 13.80 28.18
C VAL A 11 -20.42 12.91 27.54
N ALA A 12 -20.07 13.19 26.29
CA ALA A 12 -18.89 12.59 25.69
C ALA A 12 -17.66 13.08 26.45
N ILE A 13 -16.91 12.15 27.03
CA ILE A 13 -15.58 12.46 27.58
C ILE A 13 -14.77 12.98 26.40
N LYS A 14 -14.24 14.20 26.53
CA LYS A 14 -13.35 14.79 25.53
C LYS A 14 -12.06 13.98 25.53
N LEU A 15 -12.02 12.92 24.73
CA LEU A 15 -10.75 12.29 24.36
C LEU A 15 -9.98 13.37 23.61
N ASP A 16 -8.76 13.66 24.06
CA ASP A 16 -7.93 14.71 23.48
C ASP A 16 -7.96 14.58 21.95
N GLU A 17 -8.22 15.71 21.28
CA GLU A 17 -8.52 15.89 19.84
C GLU A 17 -7.42 15.35 18.89
N TYR A 18 -6.43 14.68 19.44
CA TYR A 18 -5.29 14.08 18.79
C TYR A 18 -5.66 12.99 17.78
N SER A 19 -6.79 12.30 17.95
CA SER A 19 -7.26 11.28 16.98
C SER A 19 -7.70 11.87 15.62
N GLU A 20 -8.05 13.15 15.56
CA GLU A 20 -8.45 13.84 14.33
C GLU A 20 -7.53 15.01 13.95
N ALA A 21 -6.38 15.14 14.61
CA ALA A 21 -5.39 16.14 14.23
C ALA A 21 -5.02 15.96 12.75
N ASP A 22 -4.91 17.05 12.00
CA ASP A 22 -4.61 17.00 10.56
C ASP A 22 -3.27 16.28 10.28
N GLU A 23 -2.35 16.31 11.24
CA GLU A 23 -1.11 15.51 11.24
C GLU A 23 -1.41 14.00 11.18
N CYS A 24 -2.31 13.51 12.03
CA CYS A 24 -2.68 12.10 12.06
C CYS A 24 -3.53 11.69 10.87
N VAL A 25 -4.41 12.58 10.39
CA VAL A 25 -5.18 12.38 9.16
C VAL A 25 -4.25 12.16 7.96
N SER A 26 -3.25 13.03 7.81
CA SER A 26 -2.29 12.94 6.71
C SER A 26 -1.31 11.77 6.87
N SER A 27 -0.77 11.56 8.06
CA SER A 27 0.25 10.52 8.34
C SER A 27 -0.31 9.10 8.23
N CYS A 28 -1.52 8.88 8.74
CA CYS A 28 -2.18 7.57 8.70
C CYS A 28 -3.00 7.34 7.42
N GLY A 29 -3.23 8.38 6.61
CA GLY A 29 -4.01 8.28 5.38
C GLY A 29 -5.51 8.08 5.60
N VAL A 30 -6.03 8.45 6.77
CA VAL A 30 -7.48 8.45 7.05
C VAL A 30 -8.12 9.71 6.44
N ASN A 31 -9.44 9.73 6.29
CA ASN A 31 -10.16 10.85 5.68
C ASN A 31 -11.30 11.33 6.58
N ARG A 32 -11.32 12.60 6.97
CA ARG A 32 -12.41 13.17 7.79
C ARG A 32 -13.77 13.17 7.09
N LYS A 33 -13.79 12.98 5.77
CA LYS A 33 -15.02 12.91 4.95
C LYS A 33 -15.53 11.49 4.70
N SER A 34 -14.82 10.45 5.16
CA SER A 34 -15.36 9.10 5.04
C SER A 34 -16.54 8.92 5.98
N VAL A 35 -17.64 8.37 5.47
CA VAL A 35 -18.80 8.00 6.27
C VAL A 35 -18.59 6.57 6.75
N GLY A 36 -18.22 6.44 8.03
CA GLY A 36 -17.94 5.15 8.65
C GLY A 36 -16.52 4.63 8.42
N ILE A 37 -16.22 3.51 9.08
CA ILE A 37 -14.95 2.80 9.02
C ILE A 37 -15.24 1.45 8.38
N SER A 38 -14.55 1.13 7.28
CA SER A 38 -14.60 -0.21 6.68
C SER A 38 -13.30 -0.94 6.94
N SER A 39 -13.40 -2.23 7.27
CA SER A 39 -12.26 -3.15 7.33
C SER A 39 -11.60 -3.33 5.96
N ASP A 40 -12.32 -3.10 4.86
CA ASP A 40 -11.78 -3.17 3.49
C ASP A 40 -10.61 -2.19 3.26
N ALA A 41 -10.54 -1.11 4.05
CA ALA A 41 -9.41 -0.18 3.98
C ALA A 41 -8.06 -0.89 4.23
N LEU A 42 -8.04 -1.92 5.07
CA LEU A 42 -6.85 -2.72 5.35
C LEU A 42 -6.40 -3.59 4.16
N LEU A 43 -7.26 -3.77 3.16
CA LEU A 43 -6.93 -4.46 1.91
C LEU A 43 -6.25 -3.51 0.91
N ASP A 44 -6.42 -2.19 1.06
CA ASP A 44 -5.72 -1.22 0.24
C ASP A 44 -4.25 -1.10 0.68
N SER A 45 -3.34 -1.45 -0.24
CA SER A 45 -1.90 -1.39 -0.02
C SER A 45 -1.38 0.03 0.22
N GLN A 46 -2.01 1.05 -0.38
CA GLN A 46 -1.64 2.44 -0.19
C GLN A 46 -2.02 2.91 1.21
N PHE A 47 -3.27 2.67 1.63
CA PHE A 47 -3.71 2.93 2.99
C PHE A 47 -2.86 2.21 4.02
N THR A 48 -2.67 0.90 3.86
CA THR A 48 -1.87 0.08 4.78
C THR A 48 -0.43 0.56 4.85
N ALA A 49 0.17 1.02 3.75
CA ALA A 49 1.51 1.61 3.77
C ALA A 49 1.59 2.89 4.62
N LYS A 50 0.57 3.75 4.57
CA LYS A 50 0.50 4.97 5.39
C LYS A 50 0.24 4.65 6.86
N LEU A 51 -0.73 3.77 7.13
CA LEU A 51 -1.06 3.30 8.47
C LEU A 51 0.14 2.64 9.16
N CYS A 52 0.92 1.86 8.41
CA CYS A 52 2.14 1.20 8.90
C CYS A 52 3.40 2.08 8.81
N SER A 53 3.28 3.35 8.42
CA SER A 53 4.41 4.27 8.39
C SER A 53 4.86 4.60 9.82
N PRO A 54 6.16 4.86 10.07
CA PRO A 54 6.64 5.23 11.39
C PRO A 54 5.94 6.47 11.96
N GLN A 55 5.62 7.45 11.09
CA GLN A 55 4.92 8.68 11.48
C GLN A 55 3.54 8.36 12.04
N CYS A 56 2.74 7.54 11.35
CA CYS A 56 1.45 7.13 11.89
C CYS A 56 1.60 6.26 13.15
N TYR A 57 2.47 5.23 13.07
CA TYR A 57 2.55 4.19 14.10
C TYR A 57 3.06 4.71 15.46
N GLN A 58 3.93 5.73 15.44
CA GLN A 58 4.54 6.29 16.64
C GLN A 58 3.80 7.52 17.14
N ASN A 59 3.34 8.36 16.21
CA ASN A 59 2.73 9.63 16.60
C ASN A 59 1.24 9.45 16.89
N CYS A 60 0.52 8.57 16.20
CA CYS A 60 -0.95 8.50 16.20
C CYS A 60 -1.53 7.23 16.84
N PRO A 61 -1.32 6.98 18.16
CA PRO A 61 -1.68 5.73 18.81
C PRO A 61 -3.19 5.43 18.76
N ASN A 62 -4.05 6.46 18.84
CA ASN A 62 -5.50 6.27 18.81
C ASN A 62 -6.00 5.73 17.45
N ILE A 63 -5.43 6.21 16.34
CA ILE A 63 -5.78 5.70 15.00
C ILE A 63 -5.24 4.29 14.83
N VAL A 64 -4.01 4.05 15.25
CA VAL A 64 -3.37 2.73 15.16
C VAL A 64 -4.15 1.69 15.96
N ASP A 65 -4.56 2.02 17.19
CA ASP A 65 -5.35 1.15 18.05
C ASP A 65 -6.73 0.85 17.46
N LEU A 66 -7.40 1.86 16.90
CA LEU A 66 -8.68 1.68 16.22
C LEU A 66 -8.59 0.65 15.07
N TYR A 67 -7.59 0.79 14.19
CA TYR A 67 -7.39 -0.16 13.09
C TYR A 67 -6.81 -1.50 13.54
N TYR A 68 -6.08 -1.54 14.66
CA TYR A 68 -5.63 -2.78 15.27
C TYR A 68 -6.82 -3.61 15.74
N ASN A 69 -7.73 -3.00 16.50
CA ASN A 69 -8.95 -3.65 16.98
C ASN A 69 -9.88 -4.03 15.82
N LEU A 70 -9.96 -3.20 14.78
CA LEU A 70 -10.70 -3.53 13.56
C LEU A 70 -10.12 -4.78 12.87
N ALA A 71 -8.80 -4.84 12.68
CA ALA A 71 -8.13 -6.01 12.12
C ALA A 71 -8.38 -7.26 12.97
N LEU A 72 -8.29 -7.14 14.30
CA LEU A 72 -8.57 -8.25 15.21
C LEU A 72 -10.01 -8.75 15.10
N GLY A 73 -10.98 -7.84 14.93
CA GLY A 73 -12.38 -8.19 14.68
C GLY A 73 -12.58 -8.99 13.40
N GLU A 74 -11.71 -8.78 12.40
CA GLU A 74 -11.66 -9.52 11.13
C GLU A 74 -10.76 -10.78 11.19
N GLY A 75 -10.21 -11.10 12.36
CA GLY A 75 -9.30 -12.26 12.54
C GLY A 75 -7.89 -12.04 11.98
N ALA A 76 -7.49 -10.80 11.73
CA ALA A 76 -6.16 -10.44 11.26
C ALA A 76 -5.37 -9.65 12.33
N PHE A 77 -4.04 -9.71 12.27
CA PHE A 77 -3.19 -8.91 13.14
C PHE A 77 -2.54 -7.78 12.35
N LEU A 78 -2.83 -6.53 12.71
CA LEU A 78 -2.27 -5.35 12.03
C LEU A 78 -0.73 -5.40 11.95
N SER A 79 -0.07 -5.93 12.97
CA SER A 79 1.39 -6.12 12.96
C SER A 79 1.88 -7.02 11.82
N ASP A 80 1.12 -8.04 11.44
CA ASP A 80 1.47 -8.96 10.35
C ASP A 80 1.18 -8.33 8.98
N LEU A 81 0.09 -7.56 8.86
CA LEU A 81 -0.16 -6.70 7.70
C LEU A 81 0.99 -5.70 7.48
N CYS A 82 1.48 -5.05 8.54
CA CYS A 82 2.60 -4.12 8.41
C CYS A 82 3.92 -4.80 8.02
N LYS A 83 4.19 -6.02 8.53
CA LYS A 83 5.37 -6.81 8.12
C LYS A 83 5.29 -7.25 6.65
N SER A 84 4.12 -7.70 6.21
CA SER A 84 3.89 -8.13 4.83
C SER A 84 4.06 -6.96 3.86
N GLN A 85 3.53 -5.78 4.22
CA GLN A 85 3.66 -4.57 3.42
C GLN A 85 5.13 -4.12 3.28
N ARG A 86 5.91 -4.18 4.37
CA ARG A 86 7.36 -3.87 4.31
C ARG A 86 8.14 -4.84 3.43
N THR A 87 7.71 -6.10 3.37
CA THR A 87 8.32 -7.11 2.52
C THR A 87 7.95 -6.89 1.05
N TYR A 88 6.69 -6.57 0.78
CA TYR A 88 6.21 -6.20 -0.56
C TYR A 88 6.95 -4.97 -1.10
N SER A 89 7.09 -3.92 -0.29
CA SER A 89 7.84 -2.71 -0.64
C SER A 89 9.33 -2.99 -0.90
N ARG A 90 9.97 -3.86 -0.09
CA ARG A 90 11.37 -4.27 -0.37
C ARG A 90 11.50 -5.06 -1.68
N ARG A 91 10.57 -5.99 -1.94
CA ARG A 91 10.56 -6.75 -3.21
C ARG A 91 10.28 -5.86 -4.41
N SER A 92 9.38 -4.88 -4.29
CA SER A 92 9.11 -3.93 -5.36
C SER A 92 10.33 -3.07 -5.67
N MET A 93 11.02 -2.54 -4.65
CA MET A 93 12.26 -1.77 -4.83
C MET A 93 13.40 -2.62 -5.41
N ALA A 94 13.54 -3.89 -5.03
CA ALA A 94 14.52 -4.80 -5.60
C ALA A 94 14.30 -5.06 -7.10
N ARG A 95 13.05 -5.07 -7.57
CA ARG A 95 12.73 -5.21 -9.00
C ARG A 95 13.12 -3.96 -9.80
N ILE A 96 13.06 -2.77 -9.21
CA ILE A 96 13.42 -1.50 -9.88
C ILE A 96 14.94 -1.41 -10.13
N GLN A 97 15.76 -2.13 -9.35
CA GLN A 97 17.22 -2.20 -9.55
C GLN A 97 17.64 -3.21 -10.64
N SER A 98 16.72 -3.94 -11.26
CA SER A 98 17.02 -5.01 -12.22
C SER A 98 16.67 -4.65 -13.68
N SER A 99 16.89 -3.39 -14.08
CA SER A 99 16.82 -2.96 -15.48
C SER A 99 17.95 -1.99 -15.80
N GLY A 100 19.14 -2.51 -16.07
CA GLY A 100 20.27 -1.64 -16.42
C GLY A 100 21.66 -2.28 -16.49
N ALA A 101 21.80 -3.48 -17.05
CA ALA A 101 23.10 -3.88 -17.60
C ALA A 101 23.14 -3.44 -19.07
N ALA A 102 23.37 -2.15 -19.30
CA ALA A 102 23.79 -1.68 -20.62
C ALA A 102 25.21 -2.21 -20.86
N LEU A 103 25.35 -3.20 -21.75
CA LEU A 103 26.65 -3.62 -22.26
C LEU A 103 27.25 -2.45 -23.05
N GLY A 104 28.13 -1.70 -22.37
CA GLY A 104 28.96 -0.64 -22.97
C GLY A 104 30.02 -1.20 -23.92
N PRO A 105 30.61 -0.34 -24.77
CA PRO A 105 31.04 -0.68 -26.11
C PRO A 105 32.31 -1.53 -26.16
N ILE A 106 32.29 -2.54 -27.02
CA ILE A 106 33.51 -3.20 -27.49
C ILE A 106 34.20 -2.30 -28.53
N SER A 107 35.42 -1.86 -28.25
CA SER A 107 36.37 -1.36 -29.27
C SER A 107 37.65 -2.18 -29.14
N THR A 108 37.75 -3.27 -29.92
CA THR A 108 38.50 -3.44 -31.17
C THR A 108 39.99 -3.72 -30.99
N ALA A 109 40.41 -4.96 -31.29
CA ALA A 109 41.46 -5.23 -32.29
C ALA A 109 41.62 -6.74 -32.55
N GLY A 110 41.36 -7.16 -33.80
CA GLY A 110 42.17 -8.18 -34.48
C GLY A 110 41.66 -9.63 -34.54
N GLY A 111 40.93 -9.98 -35.60
CA GLY A 111 40.81 -11.37 -36.08
C GLY A 111 39.58 -11.60 -36.97
N PRO A 112 39.71 -11.97 -38.26
CA PRO A 112 38.55 -12.27 -39.09
C PRO A 112 38.14 -13.74 -38.92
N MET A 113 36.84 -14.02 -38.74
CA MET A 113 36.13 -15.04 -39.53
C MET A 113 34.66 -15.21 -39.10
N SER A 114 33.81 -15.14 -40.12
CA SER A 114 32.57 -15.90 -40.36
C SER A 114 31.35 -15.77 -39.43
N ALA A 115 30.41 -14.96 -39.92
CA ALA A 115 28.98 -15.19 -40.11
C ALA A 115 28.29 -16.37 -39.38
N ALA A 116 27.25 -16.06 -38.60
CA ALA A 116 25.84 -16.37 -38.92
C ALA A 116 24.94 -15.91 -37.75
N ALA A 117 23.98 -15.03 -38.04
CA ALA A 117 22.94 -14.64 -37.09
C ALA A 117 21.83 -15.71 -37.08
N PRO A 118 21.38 -16.21 -35.93
CA PRO A 118 20.12 -16.93 -35.86
C PRO A 118 18.96 -15.92 -35.80
N SER A 119 18.17 -15.85 -36.87
CA SER A 119 16.86 -15.19 -36.86
C SER A 119 15.93 -15.86 -35.85
N PRO A 120 15.13 -15.11 -35.07
CA PRO A 120 14.02 -15.68 -34.32
C PRO A 120 12.85 -15.91 -35.27
N SER A 121 12.67 -17.18 -35.67
CA SER A 121 11.48 -17.62 -36.38
C SER A 121 10.55 -18.31 -35.39
N SER A 122 9.45 -17.65 -35.03
CA SER A 122 8.06 -18.14 -35.14
C SER A 122 7.11 -17.36 -34.22
N PRO A 123 5.91 -16.97 -34.71
CA PRO A 123 4.81 -16.52 -33.87
C PRO A 123 4.04 -17.74 -33.35
N VAL A 124 3.64 -17.74 -32.08
CA VAL A 124 2.60 -18.66 -31.59
C VAL A 124 1.55 -17.86 -30.81
N ASP A 125 0.41 -17.72 -31.49
CA ASP A 125 -0.97 -17.59 -31.03
C ASP A 125 -1.27 -16.99 -29.66
N PHE A 126 -1.85 -15.79 -29.71
CA PHE A 126 -2.79 -15.29 -28.72
C PHE A 126 -4.20 -15.74 -29.16
N ALA A 127 -4.73 -16.79 -28.54
CA ALA A 127 -6.17 -17.08 -28.59
C ALA A 127 -6.79 -16.69 -27.24
N PRO A 128 -7.72 -15.72 -27.20
CA PRO A 128 -8.61 -15.55 -26.05
C PRO A 128 -9.80 -16.52 -26.16
N ASP A 129 -10.12 -17.22 -25.07
CA ASP A 129 -11.39 -17.93 -24.93
C ASP A 129 -12.57 -16.93 -24.91
N PRO A 130 -13.67 -17.20 -25.63
CA PRO A 130 -14.88 -16.38 -25.56
C PRO A 130 -15.82 -16.83 -24.43
N MET A 131 -16.34 -15.82 -23.73
CA MET A 131 -17.58 -15.70 -22.90
C MET A 131 -18.24 -16.96 -22.33
#